data_AF-A0A0F9MQQ3-F1
#
_entry.id   AF-A0A0F9MQQ3-F1
#
_cell.length_a   1.000
_cell.length_b   1.000
_cell.length_c   1.000
_cell.angle_alpha   90.00
_cell.angle_beta   90.00
_cell.angle_gamma   90.00
#
_symmetry.space_group_name_H-M   'P 1'
#
loop_
_entity.id
_entity.type
_entity.pdbx_description
1 polymer ?
#
loop_
_entity_poly.entity_id
_entity_poly.type
_entity_poly.pdbx_seq_one_letter_code
_entity_poly.pdbx_strand_id
1 'polypeptide(L)'
;MRIILSYIINFNKEALKDTEQAYEKVKFTPEQSKLIQELSNFLYEIIKIPGLALKGTTWKALREWLIKNKKNIAEIGDMPIEEKLNAIKEIFCIGNRILKGMLKHPKDKNGIIIDIAFEKAFKNFLNYTIKNKDDERVILF
;
A
#
# COMPACT_ATOMS: atom_id res chain seq x y z
N MET A 1 -20.60 10.25 3.14
CA MET A 1 -20.37 9.64 4.47
C MET A 1 -18.98 8.98 4.48
N ARG A 2 -17.99 9.54 5.18
CA ARG A 2 -16.65 8.92 5.34
C ARG A 2 -16.77 7.85 6.44
N ILE A 3 -17.01 6.59 6.05
CA ILE A 3 -16.93 5.47 6.99
C ILE A 3 -15.45 5.27 7.32
N ILE A 4 -15.07 5.70 8.52
CA ILE A 4 -13.76 5.44 9.12
C ILE A 4 -13.85 4.05 9.76
N LEU A 5 -13.14 3.07 9.22
CA LEU A 5 -13.18 1.67 9.68
C LEU A 5 -12.31 1.43 10.95
N SER A 6 -12.03 2.49 11.72
CA SER A 6 -10.94 2.50 12.70
C SER A 6 -11.23 1.84 14.04
N TYR A 7 -12.45 1.38 14.31
CA TYR A 7 -12.80 0.94 15.67
C TYR A 7 -12.81 -0.57 15.90
N ILE A 8 -12.59 -1.41 14.88
CA ILE A 8 -12.68 -2.87 15.05
C ILE A 8 -11.67 -3.59 14.15
N ILE A 9 -10.37 -3.27 14.25
CA ILE A 9 -9.34 -4.14 13.68
C ILE A 9 -8.31 -4.46 14.75
N ASN A 10 -8.29 -5.73 15.18
CA ASN A 10 -7.38 -6.20 16.21
C ASN A 10 -6.07 -6.67 15.58
N PHE A 11 -5.14 -5.73 15.45
CA PHE A 11 -3.76 -6.01 15.05
C PHE A 11 -2.94 -6.61 16.19
N ASN A 12 -2.00 -7.48 15.82
CA ASN A 12 -0.88 -7.87 16.66
C ASN A 12 0.09 -6.67 16.73
N LYS A 13 0.21 -6.07 17.92
CA LYS A 13 1.05 -4.89 18.15
C LYS A 13 2.54 -5.17 17.92
N GLU A 14 3.01 -6.38 18.24
CA GLU A 14 4.42 -6.76 18.01
C GLU A 14 4.70 -6.83 16.52
N ALA A 15 3.82 -7.47 15.73
CA ALA A 15 3.97 -7.56 14.28
C ALA A 15 3.96 -6.18 13.58
N LEU A 16 3.16 -5.24 14.08
CA LEU A 16 3.19 -3.84 13.61
C LEU A 16 4.53 -3.18 13.94
N LYS A 17 5.00 -3.30 15.19
CA LYS A 17 6.26 -2.72 15.66
C LYS A 17 7.47 -3.29 14.91
N ASP A 18 7.49 -4.60 14.66
CA ASP A 18 8.54 -5.26 13.88
C ASP A 18 8.58 -4.72 12.44
N THR A 19 7.41 -4.40 11.88
CA THR A 19 7.31 -3.81 10.54
C THR A 19 7.81 -2.36 10.51
N GLU A 20 7.52 -1.58 11.56
CA GLU A 20 8.07 -0.22 11.72
C GLU A 20 9.60 -0.25 11.79
N GLN A 21 10.15 -1.06 12.69
CA GLN A 21 11.60 -1.17 12.89
C GLN A 21 12.32 -1.69 11.65
N ALA A 22 11.71 -2.61 10.91
CA ALA A 22 12.25 -3.08 9.64
C ALA A 22 12.29 -1.95 8.59
N TYR A 23 11.27 -1.10 8.54
CA TYR A 23 11.22 0.03 7.62
C TYR A 23 12.28 1.09 7.94
N GLU A 24 12.43 1.45 9.22
CA GLU A 24 13.39 2.48 9.67
C GLU A 24 14.85 2.14 9.36
N LYS A 25 15.19 0.84 9.29
CA LYS A 25 16.55 0.37 8.99
C LYS A 25 16.92 0.48 7.50
N VAL A 26 15.94 0.69 6.62
CA VAL A 26 16.17 0.75 5.18
C VAL A 26 16.51 2.18 4.76
N LYS A 27 17.58 2.33 3.99
CA LYS A 27 17.92 3.60 3.31
C LYS A 27 17.22 3.63 1.96
N PHE A 28 16.23 4.51 1.83
CA PHE A 28 15.48 4.71 0.60
C PHE A 28 16.08 5.84 -0.24
N THR A 29 16.01 5.70 -1.57
CA THR A 29 16.18 6.86 -2.46
C THR A 29 14.96 7.79 -2.35
N PRO A 30 15.07 9.07 -2.77
CA PRO A 30 13.93 9.99 -2.79
C PRO A 30 12.73 9.44 -3.55
N GLU A 31 12.96 8.80 -4.70
CA GLU A 31 11.93 8.22 -5.57
C GLU A 31 11.22 7.06 -4.87
N GLN A 32 11.99 6.16 -4.23
CA GLN A 32 11.45 5.07 -3.43
C GLN A 32 10.58 5.59 -2.28
N SER A 33 11.09 6.58 -1.55
CA SER A 33 10.38 7.18 -0.42
C SER A 33 9.06 7.83 -0.88
N LYS A 34 9.08 8.55 -2.00
CA LYS A 34 7.90 9.19 -2.59
C LYS A 34 6.86 8.16 -3.01
N LEU A 35 7.25 7.12 -3.74
CA LEU A 35 6.33 6.05 -4.17
C LEU A 35 5.68 5.36 -2.96
N ILE A 36 6.48 4.98 -1.96
CA ILE A 36 5.98 4.35 -0.74
C ILE A 36 5.01 5.29 -0.03
N GLN A 37 5.32 6.57 0.09
CA GLN A 37 4.46 7.57 0.72
C GLN A 37 3.12 7.70 0.01
N GLU A 38 3.12 7.84 -1.32
CA GLU A 38 1.91 8.02 -2.12
C GLU A 38 0.98 6.81 -2.01
N LEU A 39 1.50 5.60 -2.18
CA LEU A 39 0.72 4.38 -2.02
C LEU A 39 0.19 4.21 -0.59
N SER A 40 1.00 4.58 0.41
CA SER A 40 0.58 4.54 1.83
C SER A 40 -0.54 5.53 2.12
N ASN A 41 -0.55 6.71 1.50
CA ASN A 41 -1.55 7.75 1.75
C ASN A 41 -2.96 7.27 1.42
N PHE A 42 -3.15 6.53 0.32
CA PHE A 42 -4.46 5.99 -0.05
C PHE A 42 -5.03 5.04 1.01
N LEU A 43 -4.17 4.32 1.72
CA LEU A 43 -4.56 3.41 2.79
C LEU A 43 -4.71 4.12 4.13
N TYR A 44 -3.91 5.16 4.39
CA TYR A 44 -3.91 5.92 5.65
C TYR A 44 -5.27 6.58 5.92
N GLU A 45 -5.95 7.04 4.87
CA GLU A 45 -7.29 7.63 4.98
C GLU A 45 -8.36 6.62 5.42
N ILE A 46 -8.07 5.32 5.36
CA ILE A 46 -9.05 4.25 5.53
C ILE A 46 -8.72 3.38 6.75
N ILE A 47 -7.44 3.03 6.94
CA ILE A 47 -6.95 2.18 8.02
C ILE A 47 -6.12 3.04 8.98
N LYS A 48 -6.61 3.20 10.21
CA LYS A 48 -5.85 3.88 11.29
C LYS A 48 -4.89 2.91 11.97
N ILE A 49 -3.69 2.78 11.42
CA ILE A 49 -2.52 2.17 12.06
C ILE A 49 -1.36 3.18 12.09
N PRO A 50 -0.28 2.93 12.84
CA PRO A 50 0.88 3.80 12.78
C PRO A 50 1.37 3.97 11.33
N GLY A 51 1.67 5.21 10.94
CA GLY A 51 2.08 5.52 9.57
C GLY A 51 3.33 4.77 9.13
N LEU A 52 4.28 4.52 10.05
CA LEU A 52 5.48 3.74 9.78
C LEU A 52 5.16 2.25 9.50
N ALA A 53 4.19 1.66 10.20
CA ALA A 53 3.79 0.28 9.96
C ALA A 53 3.14 0.13 8.57
N LEU A 54 2.35 1.15 8.17
CA LEU A 54 1.74 1.18 6.84
C LEU A 54 2.80 1.34 5.74
N LYS A 55 3.73 2.29 5.89
CA LYS A 55 4.86 2.45 4.96
C LYS A 55 5.72 1.19 4.87
N GLY A 56 6.00 0.54 6.01
CA GLY A 56 6.70 -0.74 6.06
C GLY A 56 5.97 -1.85 5.33
N THR A 57 4.63 -1.88 5.44
CA THR A 57 3.78 -2.83 4.70
C THR A 57 3.83 -2.56 3.20
N THR A 58 3.67 -1.29 2.80
CA THR A 58 3.75 -0.88 1.40
C THR A 58 5.12 -1.17 0.80
N TRP A 59 6.21 -0.94 1.53
CA TRP A 59 7.55 -1.29 1.08
C TRP A 59 7.72 -2.79 0.89
N LYS A 60 7.30 -3.61 1.86
CA LYS A 60 7.35 -5.08 1.74
C LYS A 60 6.58 -5.57 0.52
N ALA A 61 5.39 -5.01 0.29
CA ALA A 61 4.55 -5.36 -0.86
C ALA A 61 5.20 -4.97 -2.19
N LEU A 62 5.71 -3.74 -2.29
CA LEU A 62 6.45 -3.26 -3.46
C LEU A 62 7.66 -4.14 -3.74
N ARG A 63 8.48 -4.42 -2.73
CA ARG A 63 9.68 -5.26 -2.86
C ARG A 63 9.34 -6.68 -3.33
N GLU A 64 8.29 -7.29 -2.77
CA GLU A 64 7.85 -8.61 -3.20
C GLU A 64 7.39 -8.61 -4.67
N TRP A 65 6.65 -7.58 -5.09
CA TRP A 65 6.24 -7.43 -6.49
C TRP A 65 7.43 -7.26 -7.43
N LEU A 66 8.40 -6.42 -7.07
CA LEU A 66 9.64 -6.21 -7.83
C LEU A 66 10.41 -7.51 -8.02
N ILE A 67 10.57 -8.31 -6.95
CA ILE A 67 11.24 -9.62 -7.00
C ILE A 67 10.46 -10.59 -7.90
N LYS A 68 9.14 -10.71 -7.69
CA LYS A 68 8.27 -11.63 -8.44
C LYS A 68 8.30 -11.34 -9.94
N ASN A 69 8.32 -10.06 -10.32
CA ASN A 69 8.28 -9.63 -11.72
C ASN A 69 9.66 -9.38 -12.33
N LYS A 70 10.75 -9.56 -11.57
CA LYS A 70 12.14 -9.29 -11.99
C LYS A 70 12.33 -7.87 -12.52
N LYS A 71 11.75 -6.89 -11.82
CA LYS A 71 11.77 -5.48 -12.18
C LYS A 71 12.44 -4.62 -11.12
N ASN A 72 12.91 -3.45 -11.53
CA ASN A 72 13.33 -2.38 -10.62
C ASN A 72 12.20 -1.34 -10.45
N ILE A 73 12.38 -0.44 -9.49
CA ILE A 73 11.37 0.59 -9.19
C ILE A 73 11.26 1.67 -10.28
N ALA A 74 12.36 2.07 -10.91
CA ALA A 74 12.39 3.04 -12.01
C ALA A 74 11.59 2.52 -13.23
N GLU A 75 11.62 1.21 -13.50
CA GLU A 75 10.83 0.60 -14.57
C GLU A 75 9.32 0.77 -14.37
N ILE A 76 8.84 0.93 -13.12
CA ILE A 76 7.41 1.18 -12.86
C ILE A 76 7.01 2.53 -13.45
N GLY A 77 7.87 3.55 -13.35
CA GLY A 77 7.63 4.89 -13.88
C GLY A 77 7.53 4.92 -15.41
N ASP A 78 8.20 3.99 -16.10
CA ASP A 78 8.25 3.95 -17.56
C ASP A 78 7.17 3.03 -18.19
N MET A 79 6.43 2.28 -17.36
CA MET A 79 5.39 1.37 -17.85
C MET A 79 4.24 2.12 -18.54
N PRO A 80 3.63 1.50 -19.58
CA PRO A 80 2.34 1.93 -20.08
C PRO A 80 1.31 2.03 -18.94
N ILE A 81 0.38 2.98 -19.06
CA ILE A 81 -0.61 3.25 -18.00
C ILE A 81 -1.37 1.99 -17.56
N GLU A 82 -1.75 1.13 -18.48
CA GLU A 82 -2.45 -0.12 -18.18
C GLU A 82 -1.59 -1.07 -17.33
N GLU A 83 -0.31 -1.21 -17.67
CA GLU A 83 0.65 -2.02 -16.91
C GLU A 83 0.90 -1.43 -15.52
N LYS A 84 1.02 -0.09 -15.41
CA LYS A 84 1.13 0.59 -14.12
C LYS A 84 -0.06 0.30 -13.21
N LEU A 85 -1.28 0.40 -13.75
CA LEU A 85 -2.50 0.12 -13.00
C LEU A 85 -2.54 -1.33 -12.50
N ASN A 86 -2.13 -2.28 -13.35
CA ASN A 86 -2.02 -3.70 -12.97
C ASN A 86 -0.95 -3.93 -11.89
N ALA A 87 0.21 -3.30 -12.03
CA ALA A 87 1.29 -3.37 -11.04
C ALA A 87 0.82 -2.86 -9.67
N ILE A 88 0.18 -1.68 -9.63
CA ILE A 88 -0.34 -1.10 -8.38
C ILE A 88 -1.43 -1.98 -7.77
N LYS A 89 -2.32 -2.56 -8.58
CA LYS A 89 -3.34 -3.50 -8.11
C LYS A 89 -2.70 -4.73 -7.45
N GLU A 90 -1.68 -5.32 -8.07
CA GLU A 90 -0.96 -6.45 -7.50
C GLU A 90 -0.23 -6.08 -6.20
N ILE A 91 0.42 -4.92 -6.16
CA ILE A 91 1.09 -4.41 -4.95
C ILE A 91 0.05 -4.24 -3.82
N PHE A 92 -1.15 -3.75 -4.12
CA PHE A 92 -2.22 -3.62 -3.13
C PHE A 92 -2.71 -4.99 -2.65
N CYS A 93 -2.87 -5.97 -3.56
CA CYS A 93 -3.20 -7.34 -3.18
C CYS A 93 -2.15 -7.98 -2.26
N ILE A 94 -0.86 -7.76 -2.53
CA ILE A 94 0.23 -8.24 -1.67
C ILE A 94 0.18 -7.52 -0.32
N GLY A 95 0.01 -6.20 -0.31
CA GLY A 95 -0.12 -5.40 0.90
C GLY A 95 -1.29 -5.85 1.79
N ASN A 96 -2.43 -6.16 1.19
CA ASN A 96 -3.60 -6.72 1.87
C ASN A 96 -3.25 -8.04 2.57
N ARG A 97 -2.62 -8.97 1.84
CA ARG A 97 -2.16 -10.26 2.40
C ARG A 97 -1.19 -10.07 3.57
N ILE A 98 -0.22 -9.17 3.42
CA ILE A 98 0.76 -8.87 4.47
C ILE A 98 0.07 -8.30 5.71
N LEU A 99 -0.81 -7.30 5.53
CA LEU A 99 -1.48 -6.63 6.64
C LEU A 99 -2.45 -7.56 7.37
N LYS A 100 -3.14 -8.45 6.65
CA LYS A 100 -3.95 -9.52 7.25
C LYS A 100 -3.11 -10.49 8.07
N GLY A 101 -1.88 -10.79 7.65
CA GLY A 101 -0.93 -11.59 8.43
C GLY A 101 -0.55 -10.95 9.77
N MET A 102 -0.79 -9.65 9.96
CA MET A 102 -0.57 -8.93 11.22
C MET A 102 -1.81 -8.91 12.12
N LEU A 103 -2.93 -9.53 11.72
CA LEU A 103 -4.11 -9.67 12.58
C LEU A 103 -3.87 -10.71 13.66
N LYS A 104 -4.43 -10.49 14.86
CA LYS A 104 -4.46 -11.55 15.89
C LYS A 104 -5.27 -12.77 15.44
N HIS A 105 -6.37 -12.52 14.73
CA HIS A 105 -7.27 -13.54 14.19
C HIS A 105 -7.61 -13.19 12.72
N PRO A 106 -6.86 -13.71 11.74
CA PRO A 106 -6.98 -13.28 10.34
C PRO A 106 -8.26 -13.74 9.63
N LYS A 107 -9.01 -14.69 10.19
CA LYS A 107 -10.26 -15.22 9.62
C LYS A 107 -11.53 -14.50 10.09
N ASP A 108 -11.39 -13.51 10.98
CA ASP A 108 -12.53 -12.79 11.53
C ASP A 108 -12.93 -11.59 10.67
N LYS A 109 -14.01 -10.89 11.07
CA LYS A 109 -14.51 -9.66 10.43
C LYS A 109 -13.41 -8.63 10.10
N ASN A 110 -12.34 -8.62 10.89
CA ASN A 110 -11.15 -7.78 10.68
C ASN A 110 -10.50 -8.00 9.30
N GLY A 111 -10.42 -9.25 8.82
CA GLY A 111 -9.88 -9.57 7.50
C GLY A 111 -10.71 -8.96 6.38
N ILE A 112 -12.04 -9.05 6.50
CA ILE A 112 -13.00 -8.46 5.53
C ILE A 112 -12.87 -6.93 5.53
N ILE A 113 -12.69 -6.31 6.70
CA ILE A 113 -12.49 -4.86 6.80
C ILE A 113 -11.22 -4.43 6.08
N ILE A 114 -10.13 -5.21 6.18
CA ILE A 114 -8.90 -4.95 5.41
C ILE A 114 -9.15 -5.09 3.91
N ASP A 115 -9.87 -6.13 3.45
CA ASP A 115 -10.21 -6.27 2.02
C ASP A 115 -10.92 -5.02 1.49
N ILE A 116 -11.98 -4.59 2.19
CA ILE A 116 -12.75 -3.39 1.83
C ILE A 116 -11.85 -2.15 1.80
N ALA A 117 -10.91 -2.05 2.75
CA ALA A 117 -10.02 -0.92 2.81
C ALA A 117 -9.06 -0.85 1.62
N PHE A 118 -8.48 -1.99 1.20
CA PHE A 118 -7.59 -2.06 0.04
C PHE A 118 -8.34 -1.82 -1.28
N GLU A 119 -9.55 -2.38 -1.44
CA GLU A 119 -10.40 -2.13 -2.61
C GLU A 119 -10.75 -0.63 -2.72
N LYS A 120 -11.10 0.00 -1.60
CA LYS A 120 -11.41 1.43 -1.54
C LYS A 120 -10.17 2.30 -1.81
N ALA A 121 -9.00 1.91 -1.29
CA ALA A 121 -7.75 2.59 -1.59
C ALA A 121 -7.42 2.52 -3.09
N PHE A 122 -7.59 1.35 -3.72
CA PHE A 122 -7.36 1.18 -5.14
C PHE A 122 -8.33 2.02 -5.98
N LYS A 123 -9.61 2.05 -5.60
CA LYS A 123 -10.61 2.92 -6.25
C LYS A 123 -10.25 4.41 -6.12
N ASN A 124 -9.74 4.83 -4.96
CA ASN A 124 -9.27 6.21 -4.76
C ASN A 124 -8.06 6.52 -5.65
N PHE A 125 -7.13 5.59 -5.77
CA PHE A 125 -5.99 5.70 -6.68
C PHE A 125 -6.46 5.82 -8.15
N LEU A 126 -7.35 4.95 -8.61
CA LEU A 126 -7.91 5.03 -9.98
C LEU A 126 -8.56 6.40 -10.25
N ASN A 127 -9.36 6.90 -9.30
CA ASN A 127 -10.00 8.20 -9.44
C ASN A 127 -8.98 9.34 -9.49
N TYR A 128 -7.90 9.26 -8.70
CA TYR A 128 -6.81 10.21 -8.73
C TYR A 128 -6.09 10.19 -10.08
N THR A 129 -5.80 9.01 -10.62
CA THR A 129 -5.19 8.83 -11.95
C THR A 129 -6.08 9.38 -13.06
N ILE A 130 -7.40 9.12 -13.03
CA ILE A 130 -8.34 9.60 -14.05
C ILE A 130 -8.46 11.14 -14.01
N LYS A 131 -8.54 11.73 -12.82
CA LYS A 131 -8.67 13.19 -12.66
C LYS A 131 -7.43 13.97 -13.11
N ASN A 132 -6.27 13.33 -13.02
CA ASN A 132 -4.99 13.95 -13.36
C ASN A 132 -4.41 13.35 -14.64
N LYS A 133 -5.26 12.80 -15.53
CA LYS A 133 -4.83 12.15 -16.78
C LYS A 133 -4.12 13.12 -17.74
N ASP A 134 -4.38 14.42 -17.62
CA ASP A 134 -3.74 15.49 -18.40
C ASP A 134 -2.46 16.04 -17.72
N ASP A 135 -2.14 15.57 -16.51
CA ASP A 135 -0.93 15.94 -15.78
C ASP A 135 0.05 14.76 -15.81
N GLU A 136 0.92 14.75 -16.84
CA GLU A 136 1.99 13.77 -17.06
C GLU A 136 3.02 13.69 -15.91
N ARG A 137 2.79 14.32 -14.76
CA ARG A 137 3.65 14.21 -13.57
C ARG A 137 3.03 13.41 -12.44
N VAL A 138 1.76 13.02 -12.58
CA VAL A 138 0.94 12.59 -11.44
C VAL A 138 0.82 11.07 -11.31
N ILE A 139 1.16 10.32 -12.36
CA ILE A 139 0.89 8.88 -12.41
C ILE A 139 2.13 8.06 -12.03
N LEU A 140 2.75 8.43 -10.90
CA LEU A 140 3.92 7.78 -10.29
C LEU A 140 5.22 8.05 -11.06
N PHE A 141 5.61 9.33 -11.11
CA PHE A 141 6.92 9.80 -11.59
C PHE A 141 7.87 10.04 -10.42
#